data_AF-B5LV26-F1
#
_entry.id   AF-B5LV26-F1
#
_cell.length_a   1.000
_cell.length_b   1.000
_cell.length_c   1.000
_cell.angle_alpha   90.00
_cell.angle_beta   90.00
_cell.angle_gamma   90.00
#
_symmetry.space_group_name_H-M   'P 1'
#
loop_
_entity.id
_entity.type
_entity.pdbx_description
1 polymer ?
#
loop_
_entity_poly.entity_id
_entity_poly.type
_entity_poly.pdbx_seq_one_letter_code
_entity_poly.pdbx_strand_id
1 'polypeptide(L)'
;TNLLSAVPYLGDTLVNWVWGGFSVNQATLNRFFSFHFLLPFILSVFVLVHLLFLHDKGSSNPLGNLNHISKISFHPYFTYKDIVGVFVIFLGLFCVVFFYPNVFTDPENFMEANPMVTPTHIQPEWYFLFAYAILRSVPSKIGGVVALVCSVLYLYLFPLASTLRVSHTAYSGPSQVLFWFYIVI
;
A
#
# COMPACT_ATOMS: atom_id res chain seq x y z
N THR A 1 6.05 1.45 15.52
CA THR A 1 6.27 2.86 15.95
C THR A 1 7.75 3.23 16.11
N ASN A 2 8.62 2.32 16.55
CA ASN A 2 10.05 2.61 16.76
C ASN A 2 10.82 3.13 15.54
N LEU A 3 10.28 3.01 14.33
CA LEU A 3 10.83 3.67 13.14
C LEU A 3 10.97 5.20 13.34
N LEU A 4 10.09 5.83 14.13
CA LEU A 4 10.16 7.26 14.44
C LEU A 4 11.40 7.64 15.27
N SER A 5 11.98 6.70 16.03
CA SER A 5 13.22 6.93 16.78
C SER A 5 14.44 7.12 15.87
N ALA A 6 14.31 6.93 14.55
CA ALA A 6 15.35 7.24 13.58
C ALA A 6 15.41 8.74 13.23
N VAL A 7 14.41 9.55 13.63
CA VAL A 7 14.41 11.00 13.41
C VAL A 7 15.46 11.65 14.32
N PRO A 8 16.46 12.37 13.77
CA PRO A 8 17.49 13.02 14.58
C PRO A 8 16.89 14.00 15.59
N TYR A 9 17.44 14.02 16.80
CA TYR A 9 17.07 14.91 17.92
C TYR A 9 15.67 14.73 18.52
N LEU A 10 14.65 14.41 17.71
CA LEU A 10 13.25 14.33 18.14
C LEU A 10 12.73 12.89 18.29
N GLY A 11 13.48 11.88 17.82
CA GLY A 11 12.99 10.52 17.68
C GLY A 11 12.34 9.93 18.94
N ASP A 12 13.02 9.98 20.08
CA ASP A 12 12.51 9.41 21.33
C ASP A 12 11.27 10.15 21.85
N THR A 13 11.25 11.48 21.70
CA THR A 13 10.08 12.29 22.07
C THR A 13 8.86 11.94 21.23
N LEU A 14 9.04 11.71 19.91
CA LEU A 14 7.98 11.31 19.00
C LEU A 14 7.44 9.92 19.34
N VAL A 15 8.33 8.96 19.64
CA VAL A 15 7.92 7.60 20.01
C VAL A 15 7.11 7.61 21.30
N ASN A 16 7.60 8.27 22.35
CA ASN A 16 6.88 8.37 23.62
C ASN A 16 5.55 9.13 23.47
N TRP A 17 5.52 10.15 22.63
CA TRP A 17 4.29 10.89 22.33
C TRP A 17 3.26 10.01 21.60
N VAL A 18 3.67 9.17 20.65
CA VAL A 18 2.78 8.22 19.96
C VAL A 18 2.28 7.15 20.93
N TRP A 19 3.15 6.62 21.79
CA TRP A 19 2.76 5.62 22.78
C TRP A 19 1.85 6.17 23.89
N GLY A 20 2.02 7.45 24.24
CA GLY A 20 1.39 8.03 25.44
C GLY A 20 2.00 7.48 26.73
N GLY A 21 3.27 7.12 26.70
CA GLY A 21 4.00 6.46 27.79
C GLY A 21 5.39 5.98 27.35
N PHE A 22 6.03 5.16 28.18
CA PHE A 22 7.39 4.63 27.93
C PHE A 22 7.43 3.35 27.08
N SER A 23 6.28 2.71 26.90
CA SER A 23 6.12 1.48 26.12
C SER A 23 4.73 1.42 25.51
N VAL A 24 4.51 0.45 24.60
CA VAL A 24 3.18 0.16 24.05
C VAL A 24 2.29 -0.36 25.18
N ASN A 25 1.18 0.34 25.44
CA ASN A 25 0.24 0.01 26.52
C ASN A 25 -1.20 0.41 26.10
N GLN A 26 -2.17 0.35 27.02
CA GLN A 26 -3.57 0.70 26.84
C GLN A 26 -3.77 2.08 26.21
N ALA A 27 -2.97 3.08 26.61
CA ALA A 27 -3.03 4.41 26.01
C ALA A 27 -2.74 4.37 24.50
N THR A 28 -1.79 3.53 24.08
CA THR A 28 -1.48 3.30 22.66
C THR A 28 -2.63 2.60 21.95
N LEU A 29 -3.17 1.52 22.54
CA LEU A 29 -4.24 0.71 21.94
C LEU A 29 -5.52 1.53 21.72
N ASN A 30 -5.97 2.28 22.72
CA ASN A 30 -7.17 3.12 22.63
C ASN A 30 -7.04 4.19 21.53
N ARG A 31 -5.84 4.78 21.38
CA ARG A 31 -5.57 5.77 20.34
C ARG A 31 -5.50 5.11 18.96
N PHE A 32 -4.87 3.94 18.86
CA PHE A 32 -4.78 3.22 17.60
C PHE A 32 -6.14 2.76 17.11
N PHE A 33 -7.02 2.33 18.01
CA PHE A 33 -8.43 2.07 17.68
C PHE A 33 -9.13 3.33 17.15
N SER A 34 -8.96 4.46 17.84
CA SER A 34 -9.55 5.74 17.41
C SER A 34 -9.03 6.18 16.03
N PHE A 35 -7.73 6.03 15.76
CA PHE A 35 -7.14 6.32 14.45
C PHE A 35 -7.62 5.33 13.38
N HIS A 36 -7.67 4.04 13.69
CA HIS A 36 -8.16 3.02 12.78
C HIS A 36 -9.62 3.27 12.39
N PHE A 37 -10.45 3.77 13.30
CA PHE A 37 -11.81 4.18 13.00
C PHE A 37 -11.86 5.43 12.11
N LEU A 38 -11.03 6.44 12.40
CA LEU A 38 -11.07 7.74 11.71
C LEU A 38 -10.47 7.68 10.29
N LEU A 39 -9.34 6.99 10.11
CA LEU A 39 -8.56 7.00 8.86
C LEU A 39 -9.35 6.52 7.62
N PRO A 40 -10.21 5.48 7.67
CA PRO A 40 -11.07 5.10 6.55
C PRO A 40 -11.96 6.23 6.03
N PHE A 41 -12.48 7.09 6.91
CA PHE A 41 -13.29 8.23 6.49
C PHE A 41 -12.44 9.29 5.79
N ILE A 42 -11.24 9.57 6.30
CA ILE A 42 -10.29 10.46 5.63
C ILE A 42 -9.89 9.90 4.26
N LEU A 43 -9.65 8.58 4.15
CA LEU A 43 -9.38 7.91 2.87
C LEU A 43 -10.56 8.05 1.90
N SER A 44 -11.81 7.97 2.37
CA SER A 44 -12.98 8.18 1.50
C SER A 44 -13.01 9.58 0.87
N VAL A 45 -12.59 10.61 1.60
CA VAL A 45 -12.44 11.98 1.07
C VAL A 45 -11.35 12.03 0.00
N PHE A 46 -10.20 11.38 0.23
CA PHE A 46 -9.15 11.29 -0.78
C PHE A 46 -9.60 10.51 -2.04
N VAL A 47 -10.43 9.48 -1.90
CA VAL A 47 -11.02 8.76 -3.03
C VAL A 47 -11.93 9.69 -3.85
N LEU A 48 -12.74 10.53 -3.20
CA LEU A 48 -13.57 11.52 -3.91
C LEU A 48 -12.70 12.54 -4.66
N VAL A 49 -11.67 13.07 -4.03
CA VAL A 49 -10.71 13.98 -4.68
C VAL A 49 -10.02 13.30 -5.86
N HIS A 50 -9.62 12.04 -5.72
CA HIS A 50 -9.05 11.25 -6.80
C HIS A 50 -10.03 11.10 -7.98
N LEU A 51 -11.30 10.76 -7.71
CA LEU A 51 -12.34 10.64 -8.74
C LEU A 51 -12.65 11.97 -9.42
N LEU A 52 -12.60 13.10 -8.72
CA LEU A 52 -12.76 14.42 -9.32
C LEU A 52 -11.67 14.73 -10.35
N PHE A 53 -10.39 14.49 -10.00
CA PHE A 53 -9.29 14.67 -10.95
C PHE A 53 -9.35 13.68 -12.11
N LEU A 54 -9.78 12.44 -11.86
CA LEU A 54 -10.01 11.46 -12.91
C LEU A 54 -11.14 11.91 -13.84
N HIS A 55 -12.21 12.49 -13.31
CA HIS A 55 -13.34 12.96 -14.10
C HIS A 55 -12.98 14.18 -14.98
N ASP A 56 -12.14 15.09 -14.49
CA ASP A 56 -11.65 16.24 -15.28
C ASP A 56 -10.87 15.81 -16.53
N LYS A 57 -9.96 14.83 -16.39
CA LYS A 57 -9.12 14.36 -17.51
C LYS A 57 -9.73 13.21 -18.32
N GLY A 58 -10.57 12.40 -17.68
CA GLY A 58 -11.02 11.10 -18.18
C GLY A 58 -9.96 10.00 -18.06
N SER A 59 -10.39 8.75 -18.18
CA SER A 59 -9.50 7.59 -18.16
C SER A 59 -8.63 7.51 -19.42
N SER A 60 -7.42 6.98 -19.28
CA SER A 60 -6.61 6.53 -20.42
C SER A 60 -7.11 5.17 -20.95
N ASN A 61 -6.51 4.69 -22.03
CA ASN A 61 -6.78 3.35 -22.59
C ASN A 61 -5.47 2.55 -22.72
N PRO A 62 -5.52 1.23 -22.98
CA PRO A 62 -4.33 0.39 -23.11
C PRO A 62 -3.32 0.85 -24.18
N LEU A 63 -3.77 1.63 -25.16
CA LEU A 63 -2.94 2.20 -26.22
C LEU A 63 -2.29 3.52 -25.82
N GLY A 64 -2.55 4.02 -24.61
CA GLY A 64 -2.01 5.28 -24.09
C GLY A 64 -2.65 6.54 -24.67
N ASN A 65 -3.70 6.42 -25.47
CA ASN A 65 -4.31 7.56 -26.15
C ASN A 65 -5.19 8.40 -25.20
N LEU A 66 -4.99 9.72 -25.19
CA LEU A 66 -5.77 10.69 -24.40
C LEU A 66 -6.74 11.53 -25.23
N ASN A 67 -6.80 11.33 -26.55
CA ASN A 67 -7.56 12.18 -27.48
C ASN A 67 -9.07 11.89 -27.49
N HIS A 68 -9.53 10.87 -26.75
CA HIS A 68 -10.96 10.64 -26.46
C HIS A 68 -11.89 10.55 -27.70
N ILE A 69 -11.35 10.14 -28.85
CA ILE A 69 -12.04 10.20 -30.15
C ILE A 69 -13.25 9.23 -30.21
N SER A 70 -13.13 8.05 -29.61
CA SER A 70 -14.14 6.99 -29.64
C SER A 70 -14.64 6.65 -28.24
N LYS A 71 -15.38 7.56 -27.64
CA LYS A 71 -16.02 7.34 -26.33
C LYS A 71 -17.32 6.56 -26.46
N ILE A 72 -17.58 5.71 -25.47
CA ILE A 72 -18.88 5.07 -25.26
C ILE A 72 -19.41 5.50 -23.88
N SER A 73 -20.73 5.41 -23.69
CA SER A 73 -21.33 5.70 -22.39
C SER A 73 -20.88 4.71 -21.32
N PHE A 74 -20.73 5.17 -20.07
CA PHE A 74 -20.36 4.29 -18.96
C PHE A 74 -21.45 3.23 -18.71
N HIS A 75 -22.70 3.66 -18.63
CA HIS A 75 -23.86 2.79 -18.60
C HIS A 75 -24.38 2.55 -20.03
N PRO A 76 -24.70 1.31 -20.44
CA PRO A 76 -24.69 0.07 -19.64
C PRO A 76 -23.34 -0.67 -19.64
N TYR A 77 -22.42 -0.32 -20.54
CA TYR A 77 -21.25 -1.13 -20.89
C TYR A 77 -20.31 -1.41 -19.71
N PHE A 78 -19.76 -0.36 -19.09
CA PHE A 78 -18.84 -0.51 -17.97
C PHE A 78 -19.58 -0.90 -16.68
N THR A 79 -20.85 -0.52 -16.52
CA THR A 79 -21.67 -1.00 -15.39
C THR A 79 -21.75 -2.53 -15.36
N TYR A 80 -22.11 -3.18 -16.47
CA TYR A 80 -22.17 -4.64 -16.51
C TYR A 80 -20.79 -5.29 -16.40
N LYS A 81 -19.77 -4.68 -17.02
CA LYS A 81 -18.39 -5.16 -16.90
C LYS A 81 -17.91 -5.14 -15.44
N ASP A 82 -18.19 -4.07 -14.71
CA ASP A 82 -17.79 -3.92 -13.30
C ASP A 82 -18.55 -4.90 -12.40
N ILE A 83 -19.84 -5.14 -12.67
CA ILE A 83 -20.63 -6.16 -11.95
C ILE A 83 -19.96 -7.54 -12.08
N VAL A 84 -19.51 -7.93 -13.27
CA VAL A 84 -18.77 -9.19 -13.47
C VAL A 84 -17.48 -9.20 -12.64
N GLY A 85 -16.71 -8.11 -12.65
CA GLY A 85 -15.50 -7.98 -11.84
C GLY A 85 -15.77 -8.12 -10.33
N VAL A 86 -16.83 -7.49 -9.84
CA VAL A 86 -17.30 -7.60 -8.45
C VAL A 86 -17.61 -9.05 -8.10
N PHE A 87 -18.35 -9.79 -8.95
CA PHE A 87 -18.64 -11.21 -8.71
C PHE A 87 -17.37 -12.07 -8.62
N VAL A 88 -16.39 -11.83 -9.49
CA VAL A 88 -15.11 -12.57 -9.47
C VAL A 88 -14.34 -12.31 -8.17
N ILE A 89 -14.27 -11.06 -7.71
CA ILE A 89 -13.59 -10.70 -6.46
C ILE A 89 -14.32 -11.31 -5.26
N PHE A 90 -15.66 -11.23 -5.21
CA PHE A 90 -16.45 -11.82 -4.13
C PHE A 90 -16.33 -13.35 -4.09
N LEU A 91 -16.27 -14.00 -5.25
CA LEU A 91 -16.04 -15.44 -5.32
C LEU A 91 -14.70 -15.80 -4.65
N GLY A 92 -13.62 -15.08 -5.00
CA GLY A 92 -12.31 -15.26 -4.35
C GLY A 92 -12.36 -15.00 -2.84
N LEU A 93 -12.99 -13.91 -2.42
CA LEU A 93 -13.14 -13.56 -1.00
C LEU A 93 -13.91 -14.63 -0.23
N PHE A 94 -15.03 -15.12 -0.77
CA PHE A 94 -15.81 -16.17 -0.14
C PHE A 94 -15.04 -17.49 -0.07
N CYS A 95 -14.26 -17.82 -1.09
CA CYS A 95 -13.39 -18.98 -1.01
C CYS A 95 -12.40 -18.88 0.16
N VAL A 96 -11.79 -17.71 0.36
CA VAL A 96 -10.88 -17.48 1.50
C VAL A 96 -11.65 -17.56 2.82
N VAL A 97 -12.74 -16.82 2.98
CA VAL A 97 -13.48 -16.73 4.25
C VAL A 97 -14.09 -18.08 4.65
N PHE A 98 -14.67 -18.84 3.71
CA PHE A 98 -15.37 -20.09 4.05
C PHE A 98 -14.46 -21.32 4.07
N PHE A 99 -13.44 -21.39 3.21
CA PHE A 99 -12.60 -22.59 3.11
C PHE A 99 -11.19 -22.42 3.70
N TYR A 100 -10.65 -21.21 3.73
CA TYR A 100 -9.26 -20.95 4.16
C TYR A 100 -9.11 -19.65 4.99
N PRO A 101 -9.89 -19.45 6.08
CA PRO A 101 -9.98 -18.15 6.76
C PRO A 101 -8.66 -17.64 7.34
N ASN A 102 -7.75 -18.55 7.69
CA ASN A 102 -6.47 -18.22 8.33
C ASN A 102 -5.28 -18.25 7.36
N VAL A 103 -5.48 -18.38 6.04
CA VAL A 103 -4.36 -18.55 5.08
C VAL A 103 -3.44 -17.34 5.03
N PHE A 104 -3.94 -16.15 5.35
CA PHE A 104 -3.19 -14.90 5.35
C PHE A 104 -2.86 -14.38 6.76
N THR A 105 -3.11 -15.18 7.80
CA THR A 105 -2.90 -14.80 9.20
C THR A 105 -1.71 -15.54 9.79
N ASP A 106 -0.88 -14.83 10.54
CA ASP A 106 0.20 -15.44 11.28
C ASP A 106 -0.34 -16.15 12.55
N PRO A 107 -0.01 -17.43 12.80
CA PRO A 107 -0.44 -18.15 14.00
C PRO A 107 -0.06 -17.45 15.31
N GLU A 108 1.01 -16.66 15.34
CA GLU A 108 1.45 -15.94 16.55
C GLU A 108 0.42 -14.91 17.03
N ASN A 109 -0.44 -14.39 16.14
CA ASN A 109 -1.50 -13.44 16.48
C ASN A 109 -2.69 -14.06 17.24
N PHE A 110 -2.73 -15.38 17.41
CA PHE A 110 -3.72 -16.06 18.27
C PHE A 110 -3.26 -16.14 19.74
N MET A 111 -2.02 -15.79 20.05
CA MET A 111 -1.52 -15.71 21.42
C MET A 111 -1.74 -14.31 21.99
N GLU A 112 -2.01 -14.23 23.29
CA GLU A 112 -2.06 -12.94 23.98
C GLU A 112 -0.69 -12.25 23.95
N ALA A 113 -0.70 -10.93 23.80
CA ALA A 113 0.53 -10.15 23.72
C ALA A 113 1.32 -10.22 25.04
N ASN A 114 2.58 -10.62 24.97
CA ASN A 114 3.50 -10.61 26.10
C ASN A 114 4.62 -9.56 25.86
N PRO A 115 4.63 -8.43 26.57
CA PRO A 115 5.65 -7.39 26.40
C PRO A 115 7.09 -7.84 26.70
N MET A 116 7.26 -8.95 27.44
CA MET A 116 8.57 -9.45 27.86
C MET A 116 9.16 -10.50 26.90
N VAL A 117 8.37 -10.97 25.92
CA VAL A 117 8.78 -12.05 25.01
C VAL A 117 8.45 -11.66 23.58
N THR A 118 9.49 -11.51 22.75
CA THR A 118 9.33 -11.44 21.30
C THR A 118 9.39 -12.85 20.71
N PRO A 119 8.42 -13.26 19.88
CA PRO A 119 8.47 -14.56 19.23
C PRO A 119 9.69 -14.73 18.32
N THR A 120 10.14 -15.96 18.11
CA THR A 120 11.39 -16.26 17.38
C THR A 120 11.29 -16.02 15.88
N HIS A 121 10.10 -16.16 15.28
CA HIS A 121 9.86 -16.03 13.85
C HIS A 121 8.99 -14.81 13.51
N ILE A 122 9.12 -13.73 14.30
CA ILE A 122 8.35 -12.51 14.09
C ILE A 122 8.54 -11.94 12.68
N GLN A 123 7.42 -11.74 11.99
CA GLN A 123 7.36 -11.18 10.65
C GLN A 123 6.11 -10.29 10.52
N PRO A 124 6.12 -9.30 9.61
CA PRO A 124 4.93 -8.52 9.31
C PRO A 124 3.98 -9.33 8.41
N GLU A 125 2.77 -8.80 8.21
CA GLU A 125 1.82 -9.34 7.25
C GLU A 125 2.38 -9.35 5.82
N TRP A 126 1.89 -10.28 5.00
CA TRP A 126 2.44 -10.58 3.68
C TRP A 126 2.57 -9.36 2.75
N TYR A 127 1.61 -8.43 2.80
CA TYR A 127 1.60 -7.22 1.98
C TYR A 127 2.65 -6.17 2.41
N PHE A 128 3.32 -6.36 3.54
CA PHE A 128 4.44 -5.52 3.99
C PHE A 128 5.83 -6.17 3.82
N LEU A 129 5.90 -7.43 3.37
CA LEU A 129 7.17 -8.16 3.30
C LEU A 129 8.22 -7.51 2.40
N PHE A 130 7.82 -6.95 1.24
CA PHE A 130 8.76 -6.27 0.35
C PHE A 130 9.43 -5.07 1.04
N ALA A 131 8.63 -4.28 1.76
CA ALA A 131 9.08 -3.08 2.46
C ALA A 131 9.96 -3.45 3.66
N TYR A 132 9.60 -4.52 4.37
CA TYR A 132 10.40 -5.10 5.45
C TYR A 132 11.74 -5.64 4.97
N ALA A 133 11.78 -6.33 3.83
CA ALA A 133 13.02 -6.80 3.22
C ALA A 133 13.95 -5.64 2.86
N ILE A 134 13.43 -4.55 2.28
CA ILE A 134 14.19 -3.32 1.99
C ILE A 134 14.76 -2.73 3.28
N LEU A 135 13.93 -2.57 4.33
CA LEU A 135 14.37 -2.05 5.64
C LEU A 135 15.53 -2.87 6.23
N ARG A 136 15.45 -4.20 6.14
CA ARG A 136 16.46 -5.14 6.70
C ARG A 136 17.71 -5.28 5.83
N SER A 137 17.64 -4.95 4.55
CA SER A 137 18.77 -5.03 3.62
C SER A 137 19.87 -4.00 3.90
N VAL A 138 19.53 -2.89 4.57
CA VAL A 138 20.45 -1.81 4.90
C VAL A 138 20.95 -1.96 6.34
N PRO A 139 22.25 -2.19 6.58
CA PRO A 139 22.81 -2.40 7.92
C PRO A 139 23.01 -1.07 8.68
N SER A 140 22.01 -0.20 8.67
CA SER A 140 21.98 1.08 9.39
C SER A 140 20.56 1.37 9.82
N LYS A 141 20.35 1.74 11.10
CA LYS A 141 19.01 2.08 11.62
C LYS A 141 18.36 3.20 10.80
N ILE A 142 19.05 4.33 10.64
CA ILE A 142 18.55 5.48 9.88
C ILE A 142 18.48 5.13 8.39
N GLY A 143 19.53 4.50 7.85
CA GLY A 143 19.58 4.14 6.43
C GLY A 143 18.43 3.23 6.00
N GLY A 144 18.11 2.22 6.81
CA GLY A 144 16.99 1.32 6.57
C GLY A 144 15.63 2.05 6.62
N VAL A 145 15.41 2.92 7.62
CA VAL A 145 14.15 3.70 7.69
C VAL A 145 14.02 4.63 6.48
N VAL A 146 15.11 5.28 6.05
CA VAL A 146 15.11 6.12 4.85
C VAL A 146 14.83 5.30 3.60
N ALA A 147 15.48 4.14 3.43
CA ALA A 147 15.25 3.24 2.30
C ALA A 147 13.80 2.76 2.21
N LEU A 148 13.20 2.40 3.35
CA LEU A 148 11.78 2.06 3.46
C LEU A 148 10.88 3.20 2.95
N VAL A 149 11.07 4.42 3.45
CA VAL A 149 10.27 5.59 3.02
C VAL A 149 10.47 5.87 1.54
N CYS A 150 11.72 5.82 1.06
CA CYS A 150 12.06 6.01 -0.35
C CYS A 150 11.41 4.96 -1.25
N SER A 151 11.21 3.71 -0.80
CA SER A 151 10.57 2.67 -1.62
C SER A 151 9.15 3.03 -2.06
N VAL A 152 8.41 3.74 -1.20
CA VAL A 152 7.06 4.26 -1.52
C VAL A 152 7.14 5.58 -2.27
N LEU A 153 8.02 6.50 -1.81
CA LEU A 153 8.15 7.82 -2.44
C LEU A 153 8.69 7.74 -3.87
N TYR A 154 9.44 6.69 -4.21
CA TYR A 154 9.96 6.43 -5.54
C TYR A 154 8.85 6.41 -6.60
N LEU A 155 7.63 5.97 -6.24
CA LEU A 155 6.48 5.96 -7.15
C LEU A 155 6.13 7.36 -7.70
N TYR A 156 6.39 8.42 -6.94
CA TYR A 156 6.16 9.81 -7.37
C TYR A 156 7.21 10.31 -8.37
N LEU A 157 8.31 9.59 -8.59
CA LEU A 157 9.29 9.92 -9.62
C LEU A 157 8.89 9.41 -11.02
N PHE A 158 7.95 8.45 -11.11
CA PHE A 158 7.51 7.92 -12.40
C PHE A 158 6.93 8.98 -13.35
N PRO A 159 6.04 9.89 -12.91
CA PRO A 159 5.56 10.97 -13.77
C PRO A 159 6.69 11.87 -14.30
N LEU A 160 7.69 12.18 -13.47
CA LEU A 160 8.84 13.00 -13.88
C LEU A 160 9.68 12.29 -14.93
N ALA A 161 9.98 11.00 -14.73
CA ALA A 161 10.72 10.19 -15.69
C ALA A 161 9.95 9.94 -17.00
N SER A 162 8.62 9.94 -16.96
CA SER A 162 7.78 9.72 -18.14
C SER A 162 7.88 10.84 -19.17
N THR A 163 8.23 12.06 -18.76
CA THR A 163 8.43 13.21 -19.67
C THR A 163 9.56 13.00 -20.67
N LEU A 164 10.47 12.06 -20.39
CA LEU A 164 11.62 11.72 -21.24
C LEU A 164 11.32 10.60 -22.25
N ARG A 165 10.15 9.94 -22.18
CA ARG A 165 9.83 8.77 -23.02
C ARG A 165 8.99 9.17 -24.24
N VAL A 166 9.43 8.71 -25.41
CA VAL A 166 8.78 8.96 -26.71
C VAL A 166 7.68 7.94 -27.02
N SER A 167 7.67 6.75 -26.38
CA SER A 167 6.70 5.68 -26.66
C SER A 167 6.09 5.06 -25.41
N HIS A 168 4.79 4.75 -25.47
CA HIS A 168 4.07 4.03 -24.43
C HIS A 168 4.57 2.58 -24.32
N THR A 169 4.47 2.00 -23.11
CA THR A 169 4.96 0.65 -22.82
C THR A 169 4.30 -0.42 -23.68
N ALA A 170 3.04 -0.23 -24.07
CA ALA A 170 2.33 -1.13 -24.99
C ALA A 170 3.05 -1.34 -26.34
N TYR A 171 3.86 -0.38 -26.79
CA TYR A 171 4.55 -0.44 -28.08
C TYR A 171 6.06 -0.65 -27.97
N SER A 172 6.61 -0.77 -26.76
CA SER A 172 8.05 -0.88 -26.55
C SER A 172 8.40 -2.19 -25.85
N GLY A 173 8.89 -3.16 -26.62
CA GLY A 173 9.34 -4.47 -26.12
C GLY A 173 10.35 -4.37 -24.96
N PRO A 174 11.41 -3.55 -25.05
CA PRO A 174 12.34 -3.36 -23.92
C PRO A 174 11.66 -2.84 -22.66
N SER A 175 10.69 -1.93 -22.79
CA SER A 175 9.97 -1.40 -21.62
C SER A 175 9.04 -2.43 -20.98
N GLN A 176 8.47 -3.35 -21.76
CA GLN A 176 7.66 -4.45 -21.24
C GLN A 176 8.52 -5.44 -20.46
N VAL A 177 9.70 -5.79 -20.97
CA VAL A 177 10.66 -6.66 -20.27
C VAL A 177 11.11 -6.02 -18.95
N LEU A 178 11.47 -4.73 -18.95
CA LEU A 178 11.85 -4.01 -17.73
C LEU A 178 10.71 -3.94 -16.71
N PHE A 179 9.45 -3.75 -17.16
CA PHE A 179 8.29 -3.77 -16.27
C PHE A 179 8.13 -5.13 -15.59
N TRP A 180 8.20 -6.23 -16.34
CA TRP A 180 8.08 -7.57 -15.76
C TRP A 180 9.24 -7.93 -14.84
N PHE A 181 10.45 -7.49 -15.17
CA PHE A 181 11.60 -7.63 -14.26
C PHE A 181 11.34 -6.92 -12.92
N TYR A 182 10.79 -5.70 -12.95
CA TYR A 182 10.43 -4.95 -11.74
C TYR A 182 9.29 -5.59 -10.92
N ILE A 183 8.34 -6.30 -11.55
CA ILE A 183 7.25 -6.95 -10.82
C ILE A 183 7.69 -8.26 -10.14
N VAL A 184 8.63 -8.98 -10.75
CA VAL A 184 9.08 -10.30 -10.27
C VAL A 184 10.18 -10.20 -9.22
N ILE A 185 10.97 -9.12 -9.24
CA ILE A 185 12.15 -8.91 -8.38
C ILE A 185 11.88 -7.81 -7.36
#